data_AF-A0A672PRT7-F1
#
_entry.id   AF-A0A672PRT7-F1
#
_cell.length_a   1.000
_cell.length_b   1.000
_cell.length_c   1.000
_cell.angle_alpha   90.00
_cell.angle_beta   90.00
_cell.angle_gamma   90.00
#
_symmetry.space_group_name_H-M   'P 1'
#
loop_
_entity.id
_entity.type
_entity.pdbx_description
1 polymer ?
#
loop_
_entity_poly.entity_id
_entity_poly.type
_entity_poly.pdbx_seq_one_letter_code
_entity_poly.pdbx_strand_id
1 'polypeptide(L)'
;MAAPDSRRSHRDFEGNRSIPNGGEVRNARDSGVQTDAKVHGHGPRLSKANLFTLLSLWMELFPKKEPQQRENDTAGDSGLVVVHECRVLGLHCSSVQLHAGQVAVVKHGPRLKGCDLYFSRKPCSTCLKMLINAGVSRISYWPGDAEISLLSGRHNHTDSSHQEALLDATAGERLKSNSRPHICVLLQPLDCTMQQFVDETSQNCDFLGKIAADNPTLDVKDIFRREWWNNLDEFLEKFFINDEEQHKYVLNKMGLESFCAEPNFSNLRQHMRNLVRILASAAASVPVLEEDYGFFMREPLGTGSPALPQDVVRHCIIQARLLACRTEDPKLGVGAVIWAEGKQAQCDGTGRLYLVGCGYNAYPVGSQYAEYPQMDHKQEERQNRKYRYILHAEQNALTFRSTEIKEDNTMMFVTKCPCDECVPLISCAGIKQIYTTDLDSNKVKHDISYLRFDKLNGVQKFIWQQKLSARHMSEQAAPPTANGYMKRKEEETNFQCNKRLRS
;
A
#
# COMPACT_ATOMS: atom_id res chain seq x y z
N MET A 1 -27.04 -41.09 33.94
CA MET A 1 -28.47 -40.88 34.22
C MET A 1 -28.75 -39.39 34.04
N ALA A 2 -29.64 -38.88 33.21
CA ALA A 2 -30.33 -39.33 32.00
C ALA A 2 -30.80 -38.01 31.35
N ALA A 3 -30.76 -37.92 30.02
CA ALA A 3 -31.48 -36.88 29.27
C ALA A 3 -33.01 -37.02 29.48
N PRO A 4 -33.79 -36.01 29.08
CA PRO A 4 -34.62 -36.19 27.87
C PRO A 4 -34.83 -34.87 27.11
N ASP A 5 -35.57 -34.79 26.02
CA ASP A 5 -35.71 -35.64 24.84
C ASP A 5 -36.40 -34.74 23.79
N SER A 6 -36.24 -35.14 22.55
CA SER A 6 -36.66 -34.52 21.31
C SER A 6 -38.17 -34.40 21.12
N ARG A 7 -38.59 -33.39 20.33
CA ARG A 7 -39.79 -33.50 19.47
C ARG A 7 -39.50 -32.93 18.08
N ARG A 8 -39.50 -33.85 17.11
CA ARG A 8 -39.59 -33.64 15.66
C ARG A 8 -41.04 -33.35 15.27
N SER A 9 -41.24 -32.62 14.17
CA SER A 9 -42.43 -32.75 13.32
C SER A 9 -42.02 -33.03 11.87
N HIS A 10 -42.48 -34.18 11.38
CA HIS A 10 -42.41 -34.69 10.01
C HIS A 10 -43.09 -33.78 8.97
N ARG A 11 -42.62 -33.83 7.73
CA ARG A 11 -43.38 -34.36 6.58
C ARG A 11 -42.47 -34.57 5.36
N ASP A 12 -42.28 -35.83 5.01
CA ASP A 12 -41.75 -36.33 3.75
C ASP A 12 -42.89 -36.46 2.71
N PHE A 13 -42.55 -36.32 1.42
CA PHE A 13 -43.25 -36.98 0.31
C PHE A 13 -42.23 -37.34 -0.77
N GLU A 14 -41.88 -38.63 -0.84
CA GLU A 14 -41.32 -39.34 -2.00
C GLU A 14 -42.37 -39.33 -3.14
N GLY A 15 -42.12 -39.45 -4.44
CA GLY A 15 -41.01 -39.95 -5.26
C GLY A 15 -41.63 -40.67 -6.47
N ASN A 16 -41.08 -40.56 -7.69
CA ASN A 16 -40.85 -41.69 -8.62
C ASN A 16 -40.51 -41.32 -10.09
N ARG A 17 -39.43 -41.98 -10.52
CA ARG A 17 -39.20 -42.75 -11.77
C ARG A 17 -39.10 -42.09 -13.15
N SER A 18 -37.99 -42.48 -13.78
CA SER A 18 -37.54 -42.39 -15.16
C SER A 18 -38.06 -43.53 -16.06
N ILE A 19 -38.15 -43.29 -17.38
CA ILE A 19 -37.66 -44.10 -18.55
C ILE A 19 -38.18 -43.48 -19.89
N PRO A 20 -37.48 -43.68 -21.03
CA PRO A 20 -37.31 -42.70 -22.12
C PRO A 20 -38.02 -43.05 -23.45
N ASN A 21 -38.00 -42.14 -24.43
CA ASN A 21 -37.88 -42.50 -25.87
C ASN A 21 -37.72 -41.27 -26.81
N GLY A 22 -36.69 -41.33 -27.67
CA GLY A 22 -36.84 -41.33 -29.14
C GLY A 22 -37.10 -40.04 -29.93
N GLY A 23 -36.02 -39.48 -30.50
CA GLY A 23 -35.91 -39.14 -31.94
C GLY A 23 -36.48 -37.80 -32.46
N GLU A 24 -35.60 -36.89 -32.89
CA GLU A 24 -35.27 -36.73 -34.32
C GLU A 24 -34.12 -35.74 -34.57
N VAL A 25 -33.36 -36.06 -35.61
CA VAL A 25 -32.06 -35.53 -36.02
C VAL A 25 -32.23 -34.35 -36.98
N ARG A 26 -31.47 -33.27 -36.79
CA ARG A 26 -31.01 -32.42 -37.91
C ARG A 26 -29.51 -32.11 -37.76
N ASN A 27 -28.81 -32.39 -38.85
CA ASN A 27 -27.35 -32.41 -38.97
C ASN A 27 -26.68 -31.03 -39.07
N ALA A 28 -25.49 -30.99 -38.45
CA ALA A 28 -24.23 -30.40 -38.90
C ALA A 28 -24.10 -28.87 -39.06
N ARG A 29 -23.22 -28.29 -38.24
CA ARG A 29 -21.86 -27.89 -38.67
C ARG A 29 -20.93 -27.76 -37.46
N ASP A 30 -19.90 -28.58 -37.44
CA ASP A 30 -18.71 -28.40 -36.61
C ASP A 30 -18.02 -27.08 -36.99
N SER A 31 -17.78 -26.24 -35.98
CA SER A 31 -16.72 -25.26 -36.00
C SER A 31 -16.22 -25.13 -34.57
N GLY A 32 -15.06 -25.70 -34.32
CA GLY A 32 -14.41 -25.65 -33.02
C GLY A 32 -13.77 -24.29 -32.72
N VAL A 33 -13.29 -24.25 -31.48
CA VAL A 33 -12.25 -23.37 -30.92
C VAL A 33 -12.73 -22.14 -30.14
N GLN A 34 -12.20 -22.10 -28.91
CA GLN A 34 -12.15 -21.02 -27.92
C GLN A 34 -13.42 -20.75 -27.11
N THR A 35 -13.58 -21.55 -26.05
CA THR A 35 -14.22 -21.12 -24.81
C THR A 35 -13.41 -19.95 -24.22
N ASP A 36 -13.78 -18.73 -24.59
CA ASP A 36 -13.39 -17.52 -23.88
C ASP A 36 -14.19 -17.42 -22.57
N ALA A 37 -13.89 -18.35 -21.66
CA ALA A 37 -14.46 -18.38 -20.32
C ALA A 37 -13.67 -17.40 -19.45
N LYS A 38 -13.96 -16.10 -19.60
CA LYS A 38 -13.69 -15.12 -18.54
C LYS A 38 -14.50 -15.52 -17.31
N VAL A 39 -13.92 -16.36 -16.47
CA VAL A 39 -14.40 -16.62 -15.11
C VAL A 39 -14.42 -15.27 -14.40
N HIS A 40 -15.61 -14.66 -14.35
CA HIS A 40 -15.87 -13.45 -13.55
C HIS A 40 -15.89 -13.86 -12.07
N GLY A 41 -14.69 -14.12 -11.53
CA GLY A 41 -14.46 -14.40 -10.11
C GLY A 41 -14.19 -13.13 -9.31
N HIS A 42 -14.46 -13.22 -8.00
CA HIS A 42 -14.05 -12.22 -7.01
C HIS A 42 -12.53 -12.06 -7.03
N GLY A 43 -12.01 -10.82 -7.06
CA GLY A 43 -10.56 -10.57 -7.00
C GLY A 43 -9.95 -11.10 -5.70
N PRO A 44 -8.74 -11.69 -5.71
CA PRO A 44 -8.11 -12.23 -4.50
C PRO A 44 -7.85 -11.11 -3.48
N ARG A 45 -7.93 -11.46 -2.19
CA ARG A 45 -7.81 -10.50 -1.08
C ARG A 45 -6.63 -10.87 -0.20
N LEU A 46 -5.72 -9.93 0.04
CA LEU A 46 -4.60 -10.16 0.96
C LEU A 46 -5.15 -10.49 2.35
N SER A 47 -4.55 -11.39 3.12
CA SER A 47 -5.00 -11.60 4.50
C SER A 47 -4.55 -10.45 5.41
N LYS A 48 -5.22 -10.26 6.56
CA LYS A 48 -4.80 -9.24 7.54
C LYS A 48 -3.38 -9.49 8.06
N ALA A 49 -3.04 -10.76 8.35
CA ALA A 49 -1.71 -11.12 8.82
C ALA A 49 -0.62 -10.78 7.78
N ASN A 50 -0.86 -11.10 6.51
CA ASN A 50 0.07 -10.76 5.44
C ASN A 50 0.15 -9.25 5.20
N LEU A 51 -0.97 -8.52 5.26
CA LEU A 51 -0.97 -7.05 5.16
C LEU A 51 -0.12 -6.41 6.25
N PHE A 52 -0.33 -6.79 7.52
CA PHE A 52 0.43 -6.22 8.63
C PHE A 52 1.91 -6.61 8.59
N THR A 53 2.23 -7.78 8.05
CA THR A 53 3.62 -8.19 7.79
C THR A 53 4.24 -7.35 6.66
N LEU A 54 3.53 -7.09 5.56
CA LEU A 54 4.05 -6.22 4.50
C LEU A 54 4.26 -4.78 4.99
N LEU A 55 3.33 -4.26 5.82
CA LEU A 55 3.49 -2.95 6.43
C LEU A 55 4.66 -2.90 7.41
N SER A 56 4.95 -3.97 8.18
CA SER A 56 6.13 -4.00 9.05
C SER A 56 7.42 -3.99 8.25
N LEU A 57 7.52 -4.81 7.19
CA LEU A 57 8.65 -4.81 6.26
C LEU A 57 8.84 -3.44 5.61
N TRP A 58 7.75 -2.83 5.14
CA TRP A 58 7.80 -1.51 4.53
C TRP A 58 8.26 -0.45 5.53
N MET A 59 7.79 -0.47 6.78
CA MET A 59 8.25 0.48 7.79
C MET A 59 9.75 0.38 8.10
N GLU A 60 10.39 -0.78 7.91
CA GLU A 60 11.86 -0.89 8.01
C GLU A 60 12.59 -0.04 6.96
N LEU A 61 11.93 0.28 5.85
CA LEU A 61 12.42 1.12 4.75
C LEU A 61 12.02 2.60 4.90
N PHE A 62 11.57 3.03 6.08
CA PHE A 62 11.17 4.42 6.28
C PHE A 62 12.37 5.36 6.05
N PRO A 63 12.26 6.42 5.23
CA PRO A 63 13.38 7.29 4.92
C PRO A 63 13.92 8.02 6.16
N LYS A 64 15.24 7.96 6.37
CA LYS A 64 15.94 8.60 7.49
C LYS A 64 16.73 9.79 6.97
N LYS A 65 16.69 10.92 7.69
CA LYS A 65 17.29 12.20 7.25
C LYS A 65 18.83 12.19 7.14
N GLU A 66 19.50 11.25 7.78
CA GLU A 66 20.96 11.07 7.69
C GLU A 66 21.29 9.57 7.63
N PRO A 67 22.32 9.16 6.87
CA PRO A 67 22.91 7.83 7.01
C PRO A 67 23.51 7.74 8.42
N GLN A 68 22.73 7.20 9.35
CA GLN A 68 23.08 7.10 10.75
C GLN A 68 24.18 6.05 10.90
N GLN A 69 25.43 6.48 11.07
CA GLN A 69 26.47 5.61 11.61
C GLN A 69 26.10 5.27 13.06
N ARG A 70 25.61 4.05 13.30
CA ARG A 70 25.53 3.50 14.66
C ARG A 70 26.97 3.18 15.08
N GLU A 71 27.42 3.70 16.21
CA GLU A 71 28.76 3.41 16.76
C GLU A 71 28.96 1.91 17.10
N ASN A 72 27.89 1.09 17.09
CA ASN A 72 27.93 -0.37 17.25
C ASN A 72 26.99 -1.04 16.23
N ASP A 73 27.57 -1.56 15.15
CA ASP A 73 26.95 -1.91 13.86
C ASP A 73 26.22 -3.28 13.84
N THR A 74 25.68 -3.74 14.98
CA THR A 74 25.24 -5.15 15.14
C THR A 74 23.72 -5.35 15.11
N ALA A 75 22.96 -4.27 15.33
CA ALA A 75 21.51 -4.29 15.30
C ALA A 75 20.99 -3.83 13.94
N GLY A 76 20.18 -4.66 13.28
CA GLY A 76 19.44 -4.30 12.08
C GLY A 76 18.32 -3.31 12.39
N ASP A 77 17.90 -2.55 11.39
CA ASP A 77 16.66 -1.79 11.49
C ASP A 77 15.46 -2.74 11.52
N SER A 78 14.46 -2.42 12.33
CA SER A 78 13.20 -3.17 12.34
C SER A 78 12.01 -2.22 12.27
N GLY A 79 11.04 -2.57 11.42
CA GLY A 79 9.70 -2.00 11.36
C GLY A 79 8.69 -2.80 12.18
N LEU A 80 7.64 -2.12 12.64
CA LEU A 80 6.62 -2.64 13.54
C LEU A 80 5.23 -2.09 13.21
N VAL A 81 4.24 -2.98 13.23
CA VAL A 81 2.81 -2.63 13.25
C VAL A 81 2.21 -3.04 14.59
N VAL A 82 1.55 -2.10 15.26
CA VAL A 82 0.77 -2.33 16.49
C VAL A 82 -0.71 -2.40 16.11
N VAL A 83 -1.36 -3.54 16.41
CA VAL A 83 -2.76 -3.79 16.02
C VAL A 83 -3.60 -4.11 17.26
N HIS A 84 -4.79 -3.54 17.37
CA HIS A 84 -5.78 -3.90 18.39
C HIS A 84 -7.14 -4.13 17.71
N GLU A 85 -7.77 -5.28 17.95
CA GLU A 85 -9.06 -5.63 17.34
C GLU A 85 -9.07 -5.43 15.80
N CYS A 86 -8.02 -5.90 15.12
CA CYS A 86 -7.80 -5.73 13.69
C CYS A 86 -7.65 -4.28 13.18
N ARG A 87 -7.46 -3.29 14.07
CA ARG A 87 -7.22 -1.89 13.74
C ARG A 87 -5.77 -1.52 14.00
N VAL A 88 -5.14 -0.79 13.09
CA VAL A 88 -3.76 -0.33 13.25
C VAL A 88 -3.74 0.85 14.24
N LEU A 89 -3.03 0.68 15.35
CA LEU A 89 -2.82 1.72 16.35
C LEU A 89 -1.55 2.54 16.08
N GLY A 90 -0.53 1.90 15.51
CA GLY A 90 0.75 2.54 15.24
C GLY A 90 1.56 1.81 14.19
N LEU A 91 2.31 2.59 13.41
CA LEU A 91 3.34 2.15 12.48
C LEU A 91 4.65 2.77 12.94
N HIS A 92 5.64 1.94 13.24
CA HIS A 92 6.90 2.38 13.83
C HIS A 92 8.09 1.72 13.14
N CYS A 93 9.24 2.35 13.26
CA CYS A 93 10.52 1.75 12.91
C CYS A 93 11.56 2.11 13.97
N SER A 94 12.62 1.31 14.02
CA SER A 94 13.70 1.47 14.98
C SER A 94 14.40 2.81 14.77
N SER A 95 14.80 3.45 15.88
CA SER A 95 15.61 4.66 15.86
C SER A 95 17.07 4.34 16.19
N VAL A 96 17.94 5.34 16.27
CA VAL A 96 19.32 5.16 16.75
C VAL A 96 19.35 4.71 18.21
N GLN A 97 18.36 5.13 19.01
CA GLN A 97 18.37 4.93 20.46
C GLN A 97 17.50 3.75 20.91
N LEU A 98 16.41 3.48 20.19
CA LEU A 98 15.41 2.51 20.60
C LEU A 98 15.08 1.52 19.49
N HIS A 99 15.04 0.26 19.89
CA HIS A 99 14.51 -0.82 19.09
C HIS A 99 13.00 -0.68 18.91
N ALA A 100 12.44 -1.27 17.86
CA ALA A 100 11.01 -1.14 17.55
C ALA A 100 10.10 -1.61 18.71
N GLY A 101 10.50 -2.65 19.44
CA GLY A 101 9.75 -3.13 20.60
C GLY A 101 9.75 -2.14 21.77
N GLN A 102 10.89 -1.49 22.05
CA GLN A 102 10.99 -0.46 23.09
C GLN A 102 10.19 0.78 22.70
N VAL A 103 10.25 1.20 21.43
CA VAL A 103 9.42 2.26 20.87
C VAL A 103 7.94 2.00 21.17
N ALA A 104 7.45 0.78 20.94
CA ALA A 104 6.06 0.44 21.19
C ALA A 104 5.67 0.65 22.66
N VAL A 105 6.53 0.24 23.59
CA VAL A 105 6.28 0.42 25.04
C VAL A 105 6.26 1.89 25.41
N VAL A 106 7.17 2.71 24.89
CA VAL A 106 7.20 4.15 25.16
C VAL A 106 5.97 4.86 24.58
N LYS A 107 5.54 4.49 23.37
CA LYS A 107 4.44 5.14 22.66
C LYS A 107 3.05 4.75 23.15
N HIS A 108 2.85 3.46 23.42
CA HIS A 108 1.53 2.91 23.70
C HIS A 108 1.34 2.56 25.17
N GLY A 109 2.42 2.24 25.89
CA GLY A 109 2.39 1.93 27.31
C GLY A 109 1.32 0.88 27.64
N PRO A 110 0.39 1.15 28.58
CA PRO A 110 -0.69 0.22 28.93
C PRO A 110 -1.65 -0.12 27.77
N ARG A 111 -1.72 0.70 26.72
CA ARG A 111 -2.57 0.42 25.53
C ARG A 111 -2.09 -0.79 24.73
N LEU A 112 -0.87 -1.28 24.98
CA LEU A 112 -0.38 -2.53 24.39
C LEU A 112 -1.11 -3.77 24.89
N LYS A 113 -1.80 -3.68 26.04
CA LYS A 113 -2.56 -4.80 26.57
C LYS A 113 -3.61 -5.23 25.55
N GLY A 114 -3.62 -6.51 25.20
CA GLY A 114 -4.57 -7.04 24.20
C GLY A 114 -4.13 -6.85 22.74
N CYS A 115 -3.04 -6.13 22.47
CA CYS A 115 -2.59 -5.87 21.09
C CYS A 115 -1.88 -7.09 20.47
N ASP A 116 -1.93 -7.14 19.14
CA ASP A 116 -1.14 -8.01 18.28
C ASP A 116 -0.05 -7.17 17.61
N LEU A 117 1.21 -7.62 17.71
CA LEU A 117 2.37 -6.94 17.16
C LEU A 117 2.97 -7.71 15.99
N TYR A 118 3.32 -7.00 14.91
CA TYR A 118 3.95 -7.57 13.72
C TYR A 118 5.28 -6.88 13.45
N PHE A 119 6.38 -7.62 13.53
CA PHE A 119 7.73 -7.12 13.33
C PHE A 119 8.32 -7.56 11.99
N SER A 120 9.17 -6.72 11.40
CA SER A 120 9.97 -7.06 10.21
C SER A 120 11.20 -7.91 10.53
N ARG A 121 11.59 -8.00 11.81
CA ARG A 121 12.70 -8.83 12.32
C ARG A 121 12.32 -9.42 13.67
N LYS A 122 12.93 -10.54 14.07
CA LYS A 122 12.72 -11.11 15.41
C LYS A 122 13.22 -10.10 16.47
N PRO A 123 12.36 -9.64 17.41
CA PRO A 123 12.79 -8.68 18.43
C PRO A 123 13.84 -9.26 19.39
N CYS A 124 14.72 -8.40 19.88
CA CYS A 124 15.71 -8.76 20.91
C CYS A 124 15.05 -9.22 22.23
N SER A 125 15.82 -9.88 23.10
CA SER A 125 15.27 -10.42 24.35
C SER A 125 14.75 -9.32 25.29
N THR A 126 15.36 -8.15 25.27
CA THR A 126 14.92 -6.97 26.05
C THR A 126 13.57 -6.46 25.57
N CYS A 127 13.39 -6.30 24.26
CA CYS A 127 12.09 -5.97 23.65
C CYS A 127 11.02 -6.99 24.05
N LEU A 128 11.31 -8.29 23.89
CA LEU A 128 10.35 -9.36 24.23
C LEU A 128 9.90 -9.28 25.69
N LYS A 129 10.84 -9.15 26.66
CA LYS A 129 10.50 -9.03 28.09
C LYS A 129 9.54 -7.87 28.35
N MET A 130 9.82 -6.70 27.79
CA MET A 130 8.99 -5.50 27.99
C MET A 130 7.59 -5.65 27.38
N LEU A 131 7.50 -6.23 26.17
CA LEU A 131 6.24 -6.44 25.47
C LEU A 131 5.36 -7.49 26.18
N ILE A 132 5.97 -8.59 26.65
CA ILE A 132 5.28 -9.60 27.47
C ILE A 132 4.73 -8.96 28.74
N ASN A 133 5.56 -8.17 29.43
CA ASN A 133 5.16 -7.47 30.65
C ASN A 133 4.02 -6.45 30.39
N ALA A 134 3.99 -5.83 29.21
CA ALA A 134 2.92 -4.90 28.81
C ALA A 134 1.58 -5.60 28.52
N GLY A 135 1.53 -6.94 28.48
CA GLY A 135 0.29 -7.70 28.29
C GLY A 135 -0.16 -7.80 26.84
N VAL A 136 0.77 -7.72 25.89
CA VAL A 136 0.54 -8.00 24.47
C VAL A 136 -0.07 -9.40 24.31
N SER A 137 -1.02 -9.56 23.38
CA SER A 137 -1.68 -10.85 23.09
C SER A 137 -0.85 -11.73 22.17
N ARG A 138 -0.17 -11.12 21.20
CA ARG A 138 0.56 -11.82 20.15
C ARG A 138 1.76 -11.03 19.66
N ILE A 139 2.85 -11.72 19.38
CA ILE A 139 4.05 -11.17 18.75
C ILE A 139 4.37 -12.04 17.54
N SER A 140 4.15 -11.50 16.34
CA SER A 140 4.52 -12.12 15.07
C SER A 140 5.73 -11.42 14.48
N TYR A 141 6.61 -12.15 13.82
CA TYR A 141 7.77 -11.58 13.14
C TYR A 141 8.06 -12.28 11.81
N TRP A 142 8.71 -11.54 10.91
CA TRP A 142 9.23 -12.07 9.66
C TRP A 142 10.33 -13.11 9.92
N PRO A 143 10.29 -14.29 9.27
CA PRO A 143 11.24 -15.39 9.48
C PRO A 143 12.53 -15.18 8.66
N GLY A 144 13.10 -13.97 8.72
CA GLY A 144 14.40 -13.60 8.17
C GLY A 144 15.48 -13.53 9.25
N ASP A 145 16.44 -12.63 9.10
CA ASP A 145 17.46 -12.37 10.13
C ASP A 145 16.86 -11.64 11.35
N ALA A 146 17.49 -11.80 12.52
CA ALA A 146 17.04 -11.18 13.77
C ALA A 146 17.37 -9.68 13.81
N GLU A 147 16.75 -8.98 14.78
CA GLU A 147 17.09 -7.59 15.08
C GLU A 147 18.56 -7.46 15.51
N ILE A 148 19.07 -8.37 16.33
CA ILE A 148 20.53 -8.55 16.51
C ILE A 148 20.98 -9.64 15.54
N SER A 149 21.79 -9.28 14.54
CA SER A 149 22.08 -10.18 13.42
C SER A 149 22.75 -11.48 13.88
N LEU A 150 22.23 -12.61 13.40
CA LEU A 150 22.83 -13.93 13.60
C LEU A 150 23.84 -14.27 12.50
N LEU A 151 23.96 -13.43 11.47
CA LEU A 151 24.83 -13.66 10.30
C LEU A 151 26.18 -12.96 10.41
N SER A 152 26.29 -11.86 11.16
CA SER A 152 27.51 -11.03 11.24
C SER A 152 28.77 -11.71 11.80
N GLY A 153 28.65 -12.86 12.49
CA GLY A 153 29.77 -13.51 13.19
C GLY A 153 30.38 -14.74 12.54
N ARG A 154 30.05 -15.08 11.28
CA ARG A 154 30.55 -16.32 10.65
C ARG A 154 32.04 -16.30 10.27
N HIS A 155 32.69 -15.14 10.28
CA HIS A 155 34.06 -14.99 9.77
C HIS A 155 35.15 -14.71 10.83
N ASN A 156 34.82 -14.36 12.08
CA ASN A 156 35.81 -14.12 13.13
C ASN A 156 35.40 -14.72 14.49
N HIS A 157 36.27 -15.55 15.07
CA HIS A 157 36.04 -16.28 16.33
C HIS A 157 36.02 -15.40 17.61
N THR A 158 35.98 -14.07 17.50
CA THR A 158 36.02 -13.13 18.64
C THR A 158 34.93 -12.06 18.61
N ASP A 159 33.83 -12.29 17.88
CA ASP A 159 32.72 -11.32 17.85
C ASP A 159 31.74 -11.54 19.02
N SER A 160 31.86 -10.66 20.02
CA SER A 160 30.92 -10.56 21.15
C SER A 160 29.46 -10.40 20.71
N SER A 161 29.24 -9.74 19.57
CA SER A 161 27.93 -9.46 18.98
C SER A 161 27.16 -10.72 18.55
N HIS A 162 27.82 -11.68 17.92
CA HIS A 162 27.19 -12.95 17.53
C HIS A 162 26.88 -13.81 18.77
N GLN A 163 27.74 -13.75 19.78
CA GLN A 163 27.45 -14.41 21.05
C GLN A 163 26.23 -13.81 21.75
N GLU A 164 26.08 -12.48 21.76
CA GLU A 164 24.88 -11.80 22.25
C GLU A 164 23.63 -12.19 21.45
N ALA A 165 23.70 -12.25 20.12
CA ALA A 165 22.61 -12.69 19.26
C ALA A 165 22.11 -14.11 19.61
N LEU A 166 23.03 -15.04 19.87
CA LEU A 166 22.72 -16.41 20.28
C LEU A 166 22.08 -16.47 21.68
N LEU A 167 22.58 -15.67 22.63
CA LEU A 167 21.99 -15.55 23.96
C LEU A 167 20.57 -14.99 23.88
N ASP A 168 20.35 -13.98 23.04
CA ASP A 168 19.05 -13.36 22.81
C ASP A 168 18.06 -14.32 22.16
N ALA A 169 18.50 -15.11 21.18
CA ALA A 169 17.66 -16.12 20.56
C ALA A 169 17.24 -17.20 21.58
N THR A 170 18.18 -17.64 22.43
CA THR A 170 17.93 -18.61 23.51
C THR A 170 16.95 -18.04 24.55
N ALA A 171 17.14 -16.79 24.97
CA ALA A 171 16.24 -16.11 25.90
C ALA A 171 14.84 -15.95 25.30
N GLY A 172 14.74 -15.63 24.01
CA GLY A 172 13.48 -15.53 23.28
C GLY A 172 12.67 -16.83 23.30
N GLU A 173 13.31 -17.99 23.16
CA GLU A 173 12.61 -19.27 23.21
C GLU A 173 12.13 -19.62 24.63
N ARG A 174 12.94 -19.33 25.66
CA ARG A 174 12.53 -19.49 27.07
C ARG A 174 11.36 -18.57 27.44
N LEU A 175 11.34 -17.37 26.87
CA LEU A 175 10.21 -16.45 27.04
C LEU A 175 8.97 -17.01 26.36
N LYS A 176 9.08 -17.49 25.11
CA LYS A 176 7.98 -18.09 24.35
C LYS A 176 7.32 -19.26 25.09
N SER A 177 8.10 -20.17 25.69
CA SER A 177 7.55 -21.33 26.39
C SER A 177 6.84 -21.00 27.71
N ASN A 178 7.18 -19.88 28.35
CA ASN A 178 6.63 -19.47 29.64
C ASN A 178 5.66 -18.27 29.56
N SER A 179 5.57 -17.61 28.40
CA SER A 179 4.79 -16.38 28.24
C SER A 179 3.33 -16.65 27.88
N ARG A 180 2.45 -15.77 28.35
CA ARG A 180 1.03 -15.72 27.93
C ARG A 180 0.82 -15.23 26.49
N PRO A 181 1.56 -14.25 25.94
CA PRO A 181 1.47 -13.91 24.52
C PRO A 181 1.85 -15.07 23.61
N HIS A 182 1.16 -15.18 22.49
CA HIS A 182 1.53 -16.10 21.42
C HIS A 182 2.67 -15.50 20.58
N ILE A 183 3.89 -15.99 20.76
CA ILE A 183 5.07 -15.61 19.95
C ILE A 183 5.19 -16.59 18.77
N CYS A 184 5.05 -16.11 17.53
CA CYS A 184 4.99 -16.99 16.36
C CYS A 184 5.40 -16.31 15.03
N VAL A 185 5.33 -17.08 13.95
CA VAL A 185 5.43 -16.60 12.56
C VAL A 185 4.06 -16.79 11.92
N LEU A 186 3.43 -15.70 11.47
CA LEU A 186 2.11 -15.71 10.83
C LEU A 186 2.20 -15.34 9.35
N LEU A 187 2.79 -16.23 8.55
CA LEU A 187 2.71 -16.14 7.09
C LEU A 187 1.61 -17.05 6.58
N GLN A 188 0.61 -16.47 5.91
CA GLN A 188 -0.46 -17.22 5.28
C GLN A 188 -0.18 -17.39 3.77
N PRO A 189 -0.51 -18.56 3.18
CA PRO A 189 -0.42 -18.75 1.74
C PRO A 189 -1.18 -17.66 1.00
N LEU A 190 -0.64 -17.21 -0.14
CA LEU A 190 -1.37 -16.34 -1.05
C LEU A 190 -2.26 -17.19 -1.95
N ASP A 191 -3.42 -16.64 -2.31
CA ASP A 191 -4.22 -17.16 -3.41
C ASP A 191 -3.38 -17.18 -4.69
N CYS A 192 -3.55 -18.19 -5.55
CA CYS A 192 -2.74 -18.35 -6.75
C CYS A 192 -2.86 -17.17 -7.73
N THR A 193 -3.98 -16.45 -7.68
CA THR A 193 -4.25 -15.27 -8.52
C THR A 193 -3.79 -13.96 -7.88
N MET A 194 -3.38 -13.96 -6.60
CA MET A 194 -3.07 -12.74 -5.84
C MET A 194 -1.95 -11.91 -6.46
N GLN A 195 -0.87 -12.57 -6.89
CA GLN A 195 0.27 -11.86 -7.48
C GLN A 195 -0.15 -11.15 -8.77
N GLN A 196 -0.80 -11.89 -9.68
CA GLN A 196 -1.30 -11.34 -10.94
C GLN A 196 -2.26 -10.17 -10.70
N PHE A 197 -3.18 -10.30 -9.75
CA PHE A 197 -4.12 -9.24 -9.41
C PHE A 197 -3.43 -7.97 -8.91
N VAL A 198 -2.42 -8.10 -8.04
CA VAL A 198 -1.65 -6.93 -7.55
C VAL A 198 -0.82 -6.32 -8.66
N ASP A 199 -0.23 -7.12 -9.55
CA ASP A 199 0.53 -6.63 -10.70
C ASP A 199 -0.37 -5.83 -11.66
N GLU A 200 -1.53 -6.38 -12.02
CA GLU A 200 -2.49 -5.72 -12.91
C GLU A 200 -3.05 -4.43 -12.30
N THR A 201 -3.45 -4.45 -11.02
CA THR A 201 -3.97 -3.25 -10.35
C THR A 201 -2.90 -2.20 -10.07
N SER A 202 -1.63 -2.60 -9.94
CA SER A 202 -0.51 -1.68 -9.76
C SER A 202 -0.07 -1.04 -11.08
N GLN A 203 -0.05 -1.81 -12.19
CA GLN A 203 0.18 -1.28 -13.54
C GLN A 203 -0.89 -0.30 -13.99
N ASN A 204 -2.15 -0.53 -13.59
CA ASN A 204 -3.29 0.32 -13.95
C ASN A 204 -3.62 1.38 -12.88
N CYS A 205 -2.70 1.66 -11.95
CA CYS A 205 -2.95 2.65 -10.91
C CYS A 205 -2.99 4.07 -11.45
N ASP A 206 -3.67 4.98 -10.74
CA ASP A 206 -3.85 6.36 -11.17
C ASP A 206 -2.53 7.16 -11.28
N PHE A 207 -1.45 6.75 -10.60
CA PHE A 207 -0.13 7.40 -10.70
C PHE A 207 0.53 7.15 -12.06
N LEU A 208 0.56 5.89 -12.51
CA LEU A 208 1.02 5.54 -13.86
C LEU A 208 0.04 6.05 -14.93
N GLY A 209 -1.26 6.01 -14.66
CA GLY A 209 -2.28 6.60 -15.52
C GLY A 209 -2.09 8.11 -15.72
N LYS A 210 -1.64 8.82 -14.68
CA LYS A 210 -1.30 10.24 -14.76
C LYS A 210 -0.04 10.49 -15.59
N ILE A 211 1.00 9.66 -15.45
CA ILE A 211 2.19 9.73 -16.33
C ILE A 211 1.80 9.53 -17.80
N ALA A 212 0.97 8.52 -18.10
CA ALA A 212 0.51 8.26 -19.46
C ALA A 212 -0.34 9.41 -20.04
N ALA A 213 -1.12 10.09 -19.19
CA ALA A 213 -1.92 11.25 -19.59
C ALA A 213 -1.07 12.50 -19.84
N ASP A 214 -0.08 12.75 -18.99
CA ASP A 214 0.81 13.91 -19.07
C ASP A 214 1.85 13.75 -20.20
N ASN A 215 2.35 12.53 -20.43
CA ASN A 215 3.29 12.22 -21.51
C ASN A 215 2.98 10.87 -22.20
N PRO A 216 2.18 10.89 -23.29
CA PRO A 216 1.78 9.67 -24.01
C PRO A 216 2.92 8.92 -24.72
N THR A 217 4.11 9.51 -24.87
CA THR A 217 5.24 8.83 -25.52
C THR A 217 5.98 7.87 -24.60
N LEU A 218 5.77 7.98 -23.28
CA LEU A 218 6.39 7.10 -22.30
C LEU A 218 5.66 5.76 -22.24
N ASP A 219 6.40 4.66 -22.34
CA ASP A 219 5.85 3.33 -22.07
C ASP A 219 5.76 3.10 -20.56
N VAL A 220 4.60 3.43 -19.99
CA VAL A 220 4.34 3.24 -18.55
C VAL A 220 4.40 1.78 -18.12
N LYS A 221 4.17 0.81 -19.02
CA LYS A 221 4.32 -0.62 -18.69
C LYS A 221 5.78 -0.98 -18.56
N ASP A 222 6.64 -0.42 -19.41
CA ASP A 222 8.08 -0.61 -19.30
C ASP A 222 8.66 0.04 -18.05
N ILE A 223 8.23 1.27 -17.73
CA ILE A 223 8.58 1.95 -16.47
C ILE A 223 8.21 1.07 -15.28
N PHE A 224 6.97 0.57 -15.22
CA PHE A 224 6.53 -0.31 -14.15
C PHE A 224 7.39 -1.57 -14.05
N ARG A 225 7.67 -2.26 -15.17
CA ARG A 225 8.47 -3.49 -15.16
C ARG A 225 9.89 -3.25 -14.66
N ARG A 226 10.53 -2.17 -15.10
CA ARG A 226 11.90 -1.81 -14.67
C ARG A 226 11.94 -1.54 -13.17
N GLU A 227 11.03 -0.69 -12.70
CA GLU A 227 10.91 -0.39 -11.27
C GLU A 227 10.57 -1.65 -10.46
N TRP A 228 9.75 -2.54 -10.99
CA TRP A 228 9.39 -3.79 -10.33
C TRP A 228 10.60 -4.68 -10.09
N TRP A 229 11.46 -4.88 -11.10
CA TRP A 229 12.68 -5.67 -10.96
C TRP A 229 13.68 -5.02 -10.01
N ASN A 230 13.89 -3.71 -10.12
CA ASN A 230 14.77 -2.97 -9.21
C ASN A 230 14.33 -3.12 -7.75
N ASN A 231 13.04 -2.89 -7.47
CA ASN A 231 12.48 -3.05 -6.13
C ASN A 231 12.56 -4.52 -5.66
N LEU A 232 12.31 -5.49 -6.55
CA LEU A 232 12.37 -6.91 -6.19
C LEU A 232 13.78 -7.32 -5.76
N ASP A 233 14.80 -6.93 -6.52
CA ASP A 233 16.19 -7.27 -6.21
C ASP A 233 16.61 -6.64 -4.88
N GLU A 234 16.33 -5.35 -4.68
CA GLU A 234 16.60 -4.63 -3.41
C GLU A 234 15.89 -5.30 -2.22
N PHE A 235 14.60 -5.64 -2.36
CA PHE A 235 13.83 -6.21 -1.25
C PHE A 235 14.19 -7.66 -0.98
N LEU A 236 14.60 -8.43 -1.98
CA LEU A 236 15.12 -9.79 -1.78
C LEU A 236 16.47 -9.73 -1.05
N GLU A 237 17.37 -8.83 -1.44
CA GLU A 237 18.64 -8.64 -0.73
C GLU A 237 18.42 -8.33 0.76
N LYS A 238 17.43 -7.48 1.06
CA LYS A 238 17.17 -7.04 2.44
C LYS A 238 16.37 -8.04 3.29
N PHE A 239 15.36 -8.69 2.71
CA PHE A 239 14.37 -9.48 3.47
C PHE A 239 14.46 -10.98 3.22
N PHE A 240 15.29 -11.46 2.29
CA PHE A 240 15.35 -12.87 1.93
C PHE A 240 16.78 -13.41 1.99
N ILE A 241 16.99 -14.43 2.83
CA ILE A 241 18.29 -15.11 2.95
C ILE A 241 18.41 -16.10 1.78
N ASN A 242 19.18 -15.73 0.75
CA ASN A 242 19.32 -16.52 -0.47
C ASN A 242 19.86 -17.92 -0.22
N ASP A 243 20.89 -18.07 0.62
CA ASP A 243 21.47 -19.36 0.96
C ASP A 243 20.56 -20.17 1.89
N GLU A 244 20.18 -21.38 1.46
CA GLU A 244 19.22 -22.22 2.19
C GLU A 244 19.78 -22.72 3.51
N GLU A 245 21.06 -23.08 3.57
CA GLU A 245 21.71 -23.60 4.77
C GLU A 245 21.91 -22.50 5.82
N GLN A 246 22.24 -21.28 5.39
CA GLN A 246 22.22 -20.09 6.24
C GLN A 246 20.83 -19.82 6.80
N HIS A 247 19.79 -19.91 5.96
CA HIS A 247 18.43 -19.66 6.42
C HIS A 247 17.98 -20.73 7.43
N LYS A 248 18.23 -22.02 7.16
CA LYS A 248 18.00 -23.12 8.13
C LYS A 248 18.75 -22.88 9.44
N TYR A 249 20.01 -22.44 9.37
CA TYR A 249 20.81 -22.10 10.55
C TYR A 249 20.13 -21.01 11.39
N VAL A 250 19.73 -19.90 10.75
CA VAL A 250 19.04 -18.79 11.43
C VAL A 250 17.73 -19.26 12.07
N LEU A 251 16.89 -19.99 11.34
CA LEU A 251 15.62 -20.51 11.86
C LEU A 251 15.81 -21.45 13.06
N ASN A 252 16.80 -22.35 12.99
CA ASN A 252 17.14 -23.23 14.10
C ASN A 252 17.52 -22.43 15.34
N LYS A 253 18.44 -21.46 15.21
CA LYS A 253 18.84 -20.60 16.33
C LYS A 253 17.69 -19.79 16.91
N MET A 254 16.72 -19.40 16.09
CA MET A 254 15.53 -18.66 16.53
C MET A 254 14.45 -19.53 17.22
N GLY A 255 14.64 -20.85 17.32
CA GLY A 255 13.64 -21.78 17.88
C GLY A 255 12.49 -22.08 16.91
N LEU A 256 12.78 -22.04 15.60
CA LEU A 256 11.82 -22.27 14.51
C LEU A 256 12.10 -23.57 13.74
N GLU A 257 12.62 -24.59 14.43
CA GLU A 257 13.01 -25.89 13.87
C GLU A 257 11.88 -26.60 13.10
N SER A 258 10.62 -26.37 13.49
CA SER A 258 9.44 -26.90 12.78
C SER A 258 9.37 -26.47 11.31
N PHE A 259 9.97 -25.33 10.98
CA PHE A 259 10.05 -24.83 9.61
C PHE A 259 11.27 -25.36 8.84
N CYS A 260 12.18 -26.12 9.46
CA CYS A 260 13.35 -26.70 8.80
C CYS A 260 13.07 -28.06 8.15
N ALA A 261 11.90 -28.65 8.37
CA ALA A 261 11.49 -29.90 7.74
C ALA A 261 11.07 -29.66 6.27
N GLU A 262 11.58 -30.46 5.33
CA GLU A 262 10.98 -30.56 4.00
C GLU A 262 9.59 -31.22 4.12
N PRO A 263 8.52 -30.74 3.44
CA PRO A 263 8.42 -29.64 2.46
C PRO A 263 8.09 -28.26 3.07
N ASN A 264 7.96 -28.16 4.40
CA ASN A 264 7.56 -26.93 5.09
C ASN A 264 8.57 -25.80 4.89
N PHE A 265 9.86 -26.12 4.85
CA PHE A 265 10.91 -25.14 4.60
C PHE A 265 10.78 -24.49 3.22
N SER A 266 10.57 -25.30 2.18
CA SER A 266 10.34 -24.83 0.81
C SER A 266 9.08 -23.98 0.72
N ASN A 267 7.98 -24.41 1.36
CA ASN A 267 6.74 -23.64 1.41
C ASN A 267 6.91 -22.30 2.13
N LEU A 268 7.63 -22.29 3.25
CA LEU A 268 7.93 -21.06 3.99
C LEU A 268 8.69 -20.07 3.10
N ARG A 269 9.80 -20.52 2.48
CA ARG A 269 10.61 -19.68 1.59
C ARG A 269 9.80 -19.18 0.40
N GLN A 270 8.91 -20.00 -0.15
CA GLN A 270 8.02 -19.58 -1.23
C GLN A 270 7.02 -18.51 -0.77
N HIS A 271 6.42 -18.67 0.41
CA HIS A 271 5.52 -17.65 0.98
C HIS A 271 6.25 -16.33 1.22
N MET A 272 7.48 -16.38 1.75
CA MET A 272 8.31 -15.19 1.92
C MET A 272 8.56 -14.49 0.58
N ARG A 273 9.04 -15.25 -0.43
CA ARG A 273 9.32 -14.71 -1.75
C ARG A 273 8.07 -14.10 -2.41
N ASN A 274 6.92 -14.73 -2.24
CA ASN A 274 5.65 -14.22 -2.77
C ASN A 274 5.24 -12.89 -2.11
N LEU A 275 5.41 -12.74 -0.80
CA LEU A 275 5.13 -11.46 -0.13
C LEU A 275 6.10 -10.36 -0.56
N VAL A 276 7.39 -10.66 -0.72
CA VAL A 276 8.37 -9.70 -1.25
C VAL A 276 8.00 -9.23 -2.66
N ARG A 277 7.48 -10.13 -3.51
CA ARG A 277 6.97 -9.76 -4.85
C ARG A 277 5.76 -8.81 -4.77
N ILE A 278 4.80 -9.07 -3.87
CA ILE A 278 3.66 -8.16 -3.65
C ILE A 278 4.16 -6.77 -3.21
N LEU A 279 5.17 -6.71 -2.35
CA LEU A 279 5.79 -5.45 -1.92
C LEU A 279 6.44 -4.71 -3.09
N ALA A 280 7.18 -5.41 -3.95
CA ALA A 280 7.78 -4.85 -5.16
C ALA A 280 6.72 -4.29 -6.13
N SER A 281 5.61 -5.01 -6.33
CA SER A 281 4.47 -4.55 -7.15
C SER A 281 3.83 -3.28 -6.61
N ALA A 282 3.60 -3.20 -5.30
CA ALA A 282 3.05 -2.00 -4.67
C ALA A 282 4.02 -0.81 -4.79
N ALA A 283 5.32 -1.02 -4.58
CA ALA A 283 6.33 0.03 -4.69
C ALA A 283 6.50 0.55 -6.13
N ALA A 284 6.48 -0.34 -7.13
CA ALA A 284 6.58 0.00 -8.54
C ALA A 284 5.39 0.82 -9.07
N SER A 285 4.26 0.83 -8.35
CA SER A 285 3.09 1.66 -8.71
C SER A 285 3.35 3.17 -8.55
N VAL A 286 4.37 3.56 -7.78
CA VAL A 286 4.82 4.95 -7.62
C VAL A 286 6.30 4.98 -8.01
N PRO A 287 6.62 5.06 -9.32
CA PRO A 287 7.99 4.93 -9.81
C PRO A 287 8.87 6.09 -9.35
N VAL A 288 10.17 5.84 -9.14
CA VAL A 288 11.14 6.92 -8.99
C VAL A 288 11.62 7.31 -10.39
N LEU A 289 11.15 8.44 -10.88
CA LEU A 289 11.64 9.03 -12.13
C LEU A 289 12.52 10.21 -11.74
N GLU A 290 13.83 9.98 -11.67
CA GLU A 290 14.83 10.96 -11.24
C GLU A 290 14.57 12.33 -11.89
N GLU A 291 14.33 13.35 -11.06
CA GLU A 291 14.08 14.75 -11.42
C GLU A 291 12.83 15.07 -12.29
N ASP A 292 12.08 14.07 -12.76
CA ASP A 292 10.99 14.27 -13.71
C ASP A 292 9.59 14.32 -13.07
N TYR A 293 9.28 13.46 -12.09
CA TYR A 293 7.95 13.38 -11.47
C TYR A 293 8.00 13.40 -9.96
N GLY A 294 6.96 13.96 -9.34
CA GLY A 294 6.83 14.03 -7.90
C GLY A 294 5.51 14.64 -7.45
N PHE A 295 5.36 14.82 -6.15
CA PHE A 295 4.21 15.45 -5.53
C PHE A 295 4.45 16.95 -5.36
N PHE A 296 3.85 17.75 -6.23
CA PHE A 296 4.04 19.19 -6.25
C PHE A 296 2.75 19.93 -5.92
N MET A 297 2.88 21.09 -5.28
CA MET A 297 1.73 21.90 -4.89
C MET A 297 1.04 22.47 -6.13
N ARG A 298 -0.28 22.34 -6.22
CA ARG A 298 -1.05 22.80 -7.40
C ARG A 298 -1.20 24.32 -7.46
N GLU A 299 -1.30 24.99 -6.32
CA GLU A 299 -1.36 26.46 -6.22
C GLU A 299 -0.68 26.91 -4.91
N PRO A 300 0.18 27.94 -4.92
CA PRO A 300 0.82 28.43 -3.70
C PRO A 300 -0.20 29.18 -2.84
N LEU A 301 -0.87 28.46 -1.93
CA LEU A 301 -1.49 29.12 -0.78
C LEU A 301 -0.37 29.63 0.15
N GLY A 302 -0.41 30.92 0.50
CA GLY A 302 0.56 31.55 1.40
C GLY A 302 0.72 30.85 2.76
N THR A 303 1.81 31.17 3.47
CA THR A 303 2.19 30.75 4.84
C THR A 303 1.59 29.43 5.34
N GLY A 304 1.82 28.33 4.61
CA GLY A 304 1.54 26.98 5.10
C GLY A 304 2.80 26.25 5.53
N SER A 305 2.65 25.13 6.24
CA SER A 305 3.78 24.26 6.59
C SER A 305 4.52 23.79 5.33
N PRO A 306 5.85 23.60 5.39
CA PRO A 306 6.62 23.13 4.24
C PRO A 306 6.14 21.75 3.81
N ALA A 307 6.30 21.46 2.52
CA ALA A 307 6.07 20.13 1.98
C ALA A 307 7.02 19.12 2.63
N LEU A 308 6.56 17.89 2.82
CA LEU A 308 7.44 16.79 3.18
C LEU A 308 8.43 16.45 2.05
N PRO A 309 9.61 15.90 2.38
CA PRO A 309 10.51 15.30 1.41
C PRO A 309 9.82 14.26 0.51
N GLN A 310 10.19 14.22 -0.78
CA GLN A 310 9.51 13.38 -1.79
C GLN A 310 9.61 11.88 -1.50
N ASP A 311 10.73 11.43 -0.95
CA ASP A 311 10.95 10.05 -0.50
C ASP A 311 9.98 9.66 0.63
N VAL A 312 9.76 10.53 1.61
CA VAL A 312 8.79 10.33 2.71
C VAL A 312 7.36 10.31 2.17
N VAL A 313 7.03 11.21 1.25
CA VAL A 313 5.71 11.24 0.60
C VAL A 313 5.47 9.95 -0.17
N ARG A 314 6.43 9.54 -1.02
CA ARG A 314 6.39 8.28 -1.78
C ARG A 314 6.21 7.10 -0.84
N HIS A 315 6.97 7.06 0.25
CA HIS A 315 6.88 6.01 1.25
C HIS A 315 5.46 5.90 1.85
N CYS A 316 4.83 7.02 2.19
CA CYS A 316 3.47 7.05 2.72
C CYS A 316 2.40 6.68 1.66
N ILE A 317 2.60 7.05 0.39
CA ILE A 317 1.68 6.63 -0.69
C ILE A 317 1.80 5.12 -0.94
N ILE A 318 3.00 4.55 -0.89
CA ILE A 318 3.18 3.09 -1.02
C ILE A 318 2.56 2.35 0.17
N GLN A 319 2.60 2.90 1.39
CA GLN A 319 1.80 2.38 2.51
C GLN A 319 0.30 2.33 2.15
N ALA A 320 -0.23 3.40 1.57
CA ALA A 320 -1.62 3.45 1.11
C ALA A 320 -1.89 2.41 -0.01
N ARG A 321 -0.94 2.18 -0.92
CA ARG A 321 -1.05 1.12 -1.95
C ARG A 321 -1.08 -0.29 -1.33
N LEU A 322 -0.27 -0.56 -0.31
CA LEU A 322 -0.31 -1.85 0.40
C LEU A 322 -1.66 -2.08 1.07
N LEU A 323 -2.26 -1.05 1.68
CA LEU A 323 -3.60 -1.12 2.25
C LEU A 323 -4.65 -1.45 1.18
N ALA A 324 -4.52 -0.89 -0.03
CA ALA A 324 -5.43 -1.14 -1.14
C ALA A 324 -5.50 -2.62 -1.56
N CYS A 325 -4.43 -3.41 -1.37
CA CYS A 325 -4.38 -4.85 -1.67
C CYS A 325 -5.32 -5.70 -0.79
N ARG A 326 -5.92 -5.12 0.26
CA ARG A 326 -6.86 -5.78 1.18
C ARG A 326 -8.32 -5.43 0.90
N THR A 327 -8.58 -4.59 -0.10
CA THR A 327 -9.92 -4.12 -0.45
C THR A 327 -10.97 -5.23 -0.53
N GLU A 328 -12.22 -4.89 -0.23
CA GLU A 328 -13.38 -5.74 -0.55
C GLU A 328 -14.00 -5.33 -1.90
N ASP A 329 -13.41 -4.31 -2.53
CA ASP A 329 -13.49 -3.86 -3.92
C ASP A 329 -13.05 -4.88 -4.97
N PRO A 330 -13.89 -5.73 -5.63
CA PRO A 330 -13.35 -6.68 -6.60
C PRO A 330 -12.73 -6.01 -7.84
N LYS A 331 -12.98 -4.72 -8.07
CA LYS A 331 -12.46 -3.98 -9.23
C LYS A 331 -11.45 -2.90 -8.89
N LEU A 332 -11.66 -2.20 -7.77
CA LEU A 332 -10.85 -1.04 -7.43
C LEU A 332 -10.45 -1.06 -5.95
N GLY A 333 -9.17 -1.25 -5.71
CA GLY A 333 -8.56 -1.03 -4.40
C GLY A 333 -8.12 0.41 -4.23
N VAL A 334 -8.61 1.07 -3.19
CA VAL A 334 -8.16 2.40 -2.74
C VAL A 334 -7.66 2.27 -1.33
N GLY A 335 -6.53 2.93 -1.03
CA GLY A 335 -6.00 3.04 0.32
C GLY A 335 -5.69 4.47 0.69
N ALA A 336 -5.71 4.74 1.99
CA ALA A 336 -5.39 6.04 2.57
C ALA A 336 -4.64 5.86 3.89
N VAL A 337 -3.65 6.72 4.14
CA VAL A 337 -2.96 6.84 5.43
C VAL A 337 -2.90 8.31 5.84
N ILE A 338 -3.07 8.57 7.13
CA ILE A 338 -3.05 9.89 7.75
C ILE A 338 -1.88 9.91 8.72
N TRP A 339 -0.95 10.83 8.48
CA TRP A 339 0.17 11.13 9.37
C TRP A 339 0.06 12.57 9.83
N ALA A 340 0.56 12.87 11.02
CA ALA A 340 0.70 14.23 11.53
C ALA A 340 2.13 14.49 11.95
N GLU A 341 2.54 15.76 11.92
CA GLU A 341 3.87 16.19 12.36
C GLU A 341 3.80 16.78 13.78
N GLY A 342 4.48 16.12 14.73
CA GLY A 342 4.59 16.61 16.09
C GLY A 342 5.63 17.73 16.24
N LYS A 343 5.53 18.49 17.33
CA LYS A 343 6.49 19.57 17.64
C LYS A 343 7.92 19.06 17.90
N GLN A 344 8.04 17.85 18.44
CA GLN A 344 9.31 17.21 18.77
C GLN A 344 9.48 15.94 17.91
N ALA A 345 10.74 15.54 17.72
CA ALA A 345 11.02 14.24 17.13
C ALA A 345 10.41 13.13 18.00
N GLN A 346 9.83 12.13 17.34
CA GLN A 346 9.38 10.91 17.98
C GLN A 346 10.61 10.11 18.47
N CYS A 347 10.38 9.21 19.43
CA CYS A 347 11.41 8.29 19.91
C CYS A 347 11.69 7.13 18.92
N ASP A 348 11.04 7.15 17.75
CA ASP A 348 11.14 6.14 16.70
C ASP A 348 11.85 6.70 15.45
N GLY A 349 12.04 5.86 14.44
CA GLY A 349 12.77 6.24 13.23
C GLY A 349 12.00 7.15 12.25
N THR A 350 10.77 7.58 12.58
CA THR A 350 9.90 8.34 11.66
C THR A 350 10.10 9.87 11.73
N GLY A 351 11.10 10.32 12.50
CA GLY A 351 11.38 11.74 12.67
C GLY A 351 10.29 12.42 13.48
N ARG A 352 9.63 13.46 12.96
CA ARG A 352 8.53 14.15 13.67
C ARG A 352 7.16 13.54 13.39
N LEU A 353 7.07 12.64 12.41
CA LEU A 353 5.80 12.10 11.94
C LEU A 353 5.24 11.09 12.93
N TYR A 354 3.92 11.05 13.09
CA TYR A 354 3.24 9.99 13.82
C TYR A 354 1.94 9.61 13.12
N LEU A 355 1.61 8.31 13.16
CA LEU A 355 0.40 7.80 12.54
C LEU A 355 -0.83 8.32 13.27
N VAL A 356 -1.79 8.86 12.51
CA VAL A 356 -3.11 9.22 12.99
C VAL A 356 -4.13 8.14 12.66
N GLY A 357 -4.11 7.61 11.43
CA GLY A 357 -5.08 6.59 11.01
C GLY A 357 -4.77 6.05 9.62
N CYS A 358 -5.35 4.92 9.27
CA CYS A 358 -5.21 4.34 7.94
C CYS A 358 -6.43 3.52 7.56
N GLY A 359 -6.69 3.37 6.27
CA GLY A 359 -7.86 2.66 5.77
C GLY A 359 -7.73 2.22 4.32
N TYR A 360 -8.61 1.32 3.93
CA TYR A 360 -8.86 0.90 2.56
C TYR A 360 -10.37 0.84 2.34
N ASN A 361 -10.83 0.85 1.09
CA ASN A 361 -12.26 0.73 0.80
C ASN A 361 -12.78 -0.68 1.12
N ALA A 362 -13.86 -0.74 1.90
CA ALA A 362 -14.44 -1.98 2.41
C ALA A 362 -15.89 -1.75 2.86
N TYR A 363 -16.64 -2.85 3.03
CA TYR A 363 -17.98 -2.78 3.63
C TYR A 363 -17.90 -2.52 5.14
N PRO A 364 -19.01 -2.15 5.80
CA PRO A 364 -19.01 -1.82 7.23
C PRO A 364 -18.42 -2.94 8.09
N VAL A 365 -17.81 -2.59 9.22
CA VAL A 365 -17.20 -3.60 10.10
C VAL A 365 -18.26 -4.57 10.62
N GLY A 366 -17.94 -5.86 10.57
CA GLY A 366 -18.86 -6.94 10.95
C GLY A 366 -19.63 -7.54 9.76
N SER A 367 -19.55 -6.92 8.59
CA SER A 367 -20.16 -7.45 7.37
C SER A 367 -19.62 -8.84 7.05
N GLN A 368 -20.52 -9.76 6.71
CA GLN A 368 -20.18 -11.09 6.22
C GLN A 368 -19.93 -11.07 4.71
N TYR A 369 -19.30 -12.13 4.22
CA TYR A 369 -19.06 -12.28 2.79
C TYR A 369 -20.38 -12.21 2.00
N ALA A 370 -20.38 -11.39 0.95
CA ALA A 370 -21.54 -11.18 0.07
C ALA A 370 -22.82 -10.68 0.77
N GLU A 371 -22.72 -10.11 1.97
CA GLU A 371 -23.86 -9.47 2.65
C GLU A 371 -24.39 -8.25 1.87
N TYR A 372 -23.48 -7.53 1.21
CA TYR A 372 -23.80 -6.37 0.39
C TYR A 372 -23.57 -6.63 -1.10
N PRO A 373 -24.30 -5.92 -1.99
CA PRO A 373 -24.13 -6.05 -3.44
C PRO A 373 -22.70 -5.78 -3.89
N GLN A 374 -22.08 -6.76 -4.55
CA GLN A 374 -20.70 -6.70 -5.06
C GLN A 374 -20.60 -6.16 -6.50
N MET A 375 -21.74 -6.04 -7.19
CA MET A 375 -21.81 -5.71 -8.60
C MET A 375 -21.96 -4.20 -8.80
N ASP A 376 -21.31 -3.73 -9.87
CA ASP A 376 -21.42 -2.34 -10.35
C ASP A 376 -22.70 -2.14 -11.20
N HIS A 377 -22.67 -1.09 -12.04
CA HIS A 377 -23.67 -0.55 -12.98
C HIS A 377 -24.47 -1.53 -13.86
N LYS A 378 -24.22 -2.84 -13.78
CA LYS A 378 -25.03 -3.86 -14.47
C LYS A 378 -26.44 -4.00 -13.86
N GLN A 379 -26.68 -3.40 -12.69
CA GLN A 379 -27.99 -3.34 -12.07
C GLN A 379 -28.66 -1.98 -12.36
N GLU A 380 -29.85 -2.02 -12.96
CA GLU A 380 -30.64 -0.82 -13.26
C GLU A 380 -31.00 -0.07 -11.96
N GLU A 381 -31.46 -0.79 -10.94
CA GLU A 381 -31.78 -0.24 -9.64
C GLU A 381 -30.53 0.14 -8.85
N ARG A 382 -30.44 1.40 -8.44
CA ARG A 382 -29.31 1.93 -7.65
C ARG A 382 -29.13 1.23 -6.30
N GLN A 383 -30.21 0.71 -5.70
CA GLN A 383 -30.16 0.00 -4.40
C GLN A 383 -29.38 -1.32 -4.47
N ASN A 384 -29.26 -1.91 -5.66
CA ASN A 384 -28.56 -3.16 -5.89
C ASN A 384 -27.09 -2.95 -6.32
N ARG A 385 -26.57 -1.72 -6.16
CA ARG A 385 -25.19 -1.35 -6.50
C ARG A 385 -24.34 -1.20 -5.24
N LYS A 386 -23.04 -1.53 -5.35
CA LYS A 386 -22.10 -1.47 -4.21
C LYS A 386 -21.96 -0.09 -3.56
N TYR A 387 -22.10 1.00 -4.34
CA TYR A 387 -21.74 2.37 -3.94
C TYR A 387 -22.50 2.89 -2.73
N ARG A 388 -23.68 2.32 -2.42
CA ARG A 388 -24.47 2.76 -1.27
C ARG A 388 -23.99 2.17 0.06
N TYR A 389 -23.19 1.11 0.00
CA TYR A 389 -22.81 0.29 1.16
C TYR A 389 -21.31 0.30 1.42
N ILE A 390 -20.48 0.48 0.39
CA ILE A 390 -19.04 0.49 0.56
C ILE A 390 -18.56 1.81 1.17
N LEU A 391 -17.67 1.74 2.15
CA LEU A 391 -16.96 2.88 2.69
C LEU A 391 -15.67 3.12 1.90
N HIS A 392 -15.37 4.39 1.64
CA HIS A 392 -14.15 4.82 0.98
C HIS A 392 -12.94 4.72 1.91
N ALA A 393 -11.74 4.71 1.34
CA ALA A 393 -10.51 4.57 2.11
C ALA A 393 -10.29 5.76 3.06
N GLU A 394 -10.62 6.97 2.61
CA GLU A 394 -10.54 8.22 3.37
C GLU A 394 -11.48 8.18 4.58
N GLN A 395 -12.72 7.70 4.37
CA GLN A 395 -13.72 7.53 5.42
C GLN A 395 -13.24 6.52 6.48
N ASN A 396 -12.70 5.38 6.05
CA ASN A 396 -12.17 4.36 6.96
C ASN A 396 -10.92 4.86 7.71
N ALA A 397 -10.03 5.60 7.05
CA ALA A 397 -8.85 6.18 7.70
C ALA A 397 -9.21 7.20 8.78
N LEU A 398 -10.24 8.02 8.55
CA LEU A 398 -10.78 8.96 9.54
C LEU A 398 -11.52 8.24 10.68
N THR A 399 -12.31 7.21 10.36
CA THR A 399 -13.14 6.46 11.32
C THR A 399 -12.28 5.66 12.30
N PHE A 400 -11.23 5.00 11.81
CA PHE A 400 -10.38 4.11 12.61
C PHE A 400 -9.07 4.76 13.06
N ARG A 401 -9.07 6.09 13.20
CA ARG A 401 -7.92 6.83 13.73
C ARG A 401 -7.53 6.34 15.13
N SER A 402 -6.24 6.22 15.37
CA SER A 402 -5.64 5.80 16.64
C SER A 402 -5.41 6.96 17.62
N THR A 403 -5.41 8.18 17.08
CA THR A 403 -5.26 9.46 17.79
C THR A 403 -6.22 10.51 17.22
N GLU A 404 -6.55 11.51 18.02
CA GLU A 404 -7.32 12.66 17.56
C GLU A 404 -6.48 13.56 16.65
N ILE A 405 -7.08 14.10 15.60
CA ILE A 405 -6.46 15.10 14.75
C ILE A 405 -6.42 16.41 15.54
N LYS A 406 -5.22 16.84 15.90
CA LYS A 406 -4.96 18.13 16.58
C LYS A 406 -4.68 19.22 15.55
N GLU A 407 -4.45 20.44 16.00
CA GLU A 407 -4.02 21.57 15.14
C GLU A 407 -2.61 21.42 14.54
N ASP A 408 -1.98 20.26 14.70
CA ASP A 408 -0.71 19.91 14.09
C ASP A 408 -0.83 19.81 12.56
N ASN A 409 0.31 19.93 11.87
CA ASN A 409 0.37 19.73 10.43
C ASN A 409 -0.02 18.27 10.09
N THR A 410 -1.28 18.06 9.71
CA THR A 410 -1.88 16.75 9.44
C THR A 410 -2.01 16.52 7.94
N MET A 411 -1.53 15.38 7.47
CA MET A 411 -1.36 15.05 6.06
C MET A 411 -2.08 13.75 5.74
N MET A 412 -2.89 13.75 4.69
CA MET A 412 -3.52 12.55 4.14
C MET A 412 -2.83 12.14 2.84
N PHE A 413 -2.46 10.87 2.73
CA PHE A 413 -1.89 10.26 1.54
C PHE A 413 -2.89 9.25 1.01
N VAL A 414 -3.39 9.45 -0.21
CA VAL A 414 -4.47 8.63 -0.76
C VAL A 414 -4.18 8.26 -2.21
N THR A 415 -4.44 7.01 -2.55
CA THR A 415 -4.05 6.42 -3.85
C THR A 415 -4.91 6.88 -5.02
N LYS A 416 -5.98 7.63 -4.75
CA LYS A 416 -6.97 8.10 -5.72
C LYS A 416 -7.48 9.48 -5.32
N CYS A 417 -7.88 10.29 -6.31
CA CYS A 417 -8.51 11.59 -6.09
C CYS A 417 -9.74 11.44 -5.15
N PRO A 418 -9.88 12.24 -4.08
CA PRO A 418 -11.04 12.18 -3.20
C PRO A 418 -12.35 12.58 -3.89
N CYS A 419 -13.42 11.83 -3.61
CA CYS A 419 -14.75 12.14 -4.13
C CYS A 419 -15.45 13.28 -3.38
N ASP A 420 -16.56 13.77 -3.94
CA ASP A 420 -17.37 14.88 -3.43
C ASP A 420 -17.96 14.65 -2.03
N GLU A 421 -18.10 13.39 -1.61
CA GLU A 421 -18.53 13.01 -0.26
C GLU A 421 -17.36 12.98 0.74
N CYS A 422 -16.15 12.65 0.29
CA CYS A 422 -14.96 12.60 1.14
C CYS A 422 -14.34 13.99 1.35
N VAL A 423 -14.42 14.88 0.36
CA VAL A 423 -13.92 16.27 0.44
C VAL A 423 -14.37 17.03 1.70
N PRO A 424 -15.68 17.09 2.06
CA PRO A 424 -16.10 17.77 3.28
C PRO A 424 -15.60 17.07 4.56
N LEU A 425 -15.47 15.74 4.56
CA LEU A 425 -14.94 15.00 5.71
C LEU A 425 -13.46 15.32 5.95
N ILE A 426 -12.67 15.40 4.87
CA ILE A 426 -11.24 15.78 4.93
C ILE A 426 -11.09 17.18 5.53
N SER A 427 -11.89 18.13 5.04
CA SER A 427 -11.89 19.52 5.52
C SER A 427 -12.28 19.61 7.01
N CYS A 428 -13.42 19.02 7.38
CA CYS A 428 -13.94 19.08 8.76
C CYS A 428 -13.10 18.27 9.75
N ALA A 429 -12.36 17.26 9.29
CA ALA A 429 -11.43 16.50 10.13
C ALA A 429 -10.17 17.31 10.50
N GLY A 430 -9.93 18.47 9.88
CA GLY A 430 -8.77 19.32 10.16
C GLY A 430 -7.50 18.91 9.41
N ILE A 431 -7.61 18.06 8.37
CA ILE A 431 -6.48 17.73 7.49
C ILE A 431 -5.96 19.00 6.82
N LYS A 432 -4.66 19.24 6.89
CA LYS A 432 -4.00 20.45 6.36
C LYS A 432 -3.39 20.24 4.99
N GLN A 433 -2.94 19.03 4.70
CA GLN A 433 -2.33 18.69 3.42
C GLN A 433 -2.88 17.37 2.88
N ILE A 434 -3.01 17.28 1.56
CA ILE A 434 -3.36 16.05 0.87
C ILE A 434 -2.38 15.75 -0.25
N TYR A 435 -1.89 14.52 -0.28
CA TYR A 435 -0.98 13.98 -1.28
C TYR A 435 -1.73 12.92 -2.09
N THR A 436 -1.91 13.19 -3.38
CA THR A 436 -2.68 12.29 -4.26
C THR A 436 -2.40 12.58 -5.75
N THR A 437 -3.18 11.95 -6.62
CA THR A 437 -3.29 12.22 -8.05
C THR A 437 -4.63 12.89 -8.33
N ASP A 438 -4.67 13.80 -9.30
CA ASP A 438 -5.89 14.51 -9.71
C ASP A 438 -6.50 13.96 -11.00
N LEU A 439 -6.10 12.75 -11.42
CA LEU A 439 -6.55 12.11 -12.65
C LEU A 439 -8.08 12.10 -12.80
N ASP A 440 -8.81 11.99 -11.69
CA ASP A 440 -10.28 11.97 -11.69
C ASP A 440 -10.94 13.31 -11.36
N SER A 441 -10.16 14.37 -11.12
CA SER A 441 -10.70 15.68 -10.79
C SER A 441 -11.59 16.23 -11.91
N ASN A 442 -12.67 16.90 -11.51
CA ASN A 442 -13.73 17.44 -12.38
C ASN A 442 -14.48 16.39 -13.22
N LYS A 443 -14.37 15.09 -12.88
CA LYS A 443 -15.11 14.02 -13.55
C LYS A 443 -16.32 13.60 -12.73
N VAL A 444 -17.36 13.13 -13.43
CA VAL A 444 -18.46 12.38 -12.85
C VAL A 444 -18.36 10.96 -13.38
N LYS A 445 -18.16 10.00 -12.48
CA LYS A 445 -18.04 8.58 -12.81
C LYS A 445 -19.19 7.83 -12.18
N HIS A 446 -20.21 7.59 -12.99
CA HIS A 446 -21.39 6.83 -12.60
C HIS A 446 -22.11 7.44 -11.38
N ASP A 447 -22.11 6.75 -10.23
CA ASP A 447 -22.75 7.19 -8.98
C ASP A 447 -21.79 8.00 -8.08
N ILE A 448 -20.54 8.26 -8.51
CA ILE A 448 -19.53 9.04 -7.78
C ILE A 448 -19.14 10.28 -8.59
N SER A 449 -18.90 11.42 -7.92
CA SER A 449 -18.44 12.67 -8.51
C SER A 449 -17.17 13.20 -7.82
N TYR A 450 -16.38 13.97 -8.57
CA TYR A 450 -15.10 14.55 -8.16
C TYR A 450 -15.03 16.05 -8.50
N LEU A 451 -16.16 16.75 -8.44
CA LEU A 451 -16.31 18.16 -8.81
C LEU A 451 -15.92 19.13 -7.69
N ARG A 452 -15.84 18.66 -6.45
CA ARG A 452 -15.56 19.46 -5.26
C ARG A 452 -14.09 19.49 -4.87
N PHE A 453 -13.29 18.52 -5.33
CA PHE A 453 -11.88 18.42 -4.92
C PHE A 453 -11.07 19.64 -5.33
N ASP A 454 -11.24 20.13 -6.57
CA ASP A 454 -10.58 21.35 -7.03
C ASP A 454 -10.99 22.59 -6.24
N LYS A 455 -12.24 22.61 -5.74
CA LYS A 455 -12.82 23.70 -4.96
C LYS A 455 -12.56 23.61 -3.46
N LEU A 456 -11.83 22.59 -3.00
CA LEU A 456 -11.45 22.44 -1.60
C LEU A 456 -10.45 23.53 -1.22
N ASN A 457 -10.91 24.45 -0.37
CA ASN A 457 -10.11 25.54 0.18
C ASN A 457 -9.62 25.19 1.60
N GLY A 458 -8.50 25.79 2.02
CA GLY A 458 -7.93 25.60 3.37
C GLY A 458 -7.14 24.32 3.58
N VAL A 459 -6.99 23.49 2.53
CA VAL A 459 -6.17 22.28 2.51
C VAL A 459 -5.17 22.39 1.35
N GLN A 460 -3.88 22.24 1.64
CA GLN A 460 -2.83 22.24 0.62
C GLN A 460 -2.88 20.95 -0.20
N LYS A 461 -2.96 21.06 -1.52
CA LYS A 461 -3.04 19.92 -2.45
C LYS A 461 -1.70 19.69 -3.12
N PHE A 462 -1.07 18.55 -2.83
CA PHE A 462 0.15 18.07 -3.46
C PHE A 462 -0.21 16.96 -4.45
N ILE A 463 -0.04 17.26 -5.73
CA ILE A 463 -0.49 16.42 -6.83
C ILE A 463 0.71 15.74 -7.49
N TRP A 464 0.57 14.45 -7.78
CA TRP A 464 1.51 13.70 -8.62
C TRP A 464 1.52 14.26 -10.05
N GLN A 465 2.62 14.89 -10.45
CA GLN A 465 2.77 15.53 -11.75
C GLN A 465 4.24 15.68 -12.14
N GLN A 466 4.48 16.02 -13.42
CA GLN A 466 5.81 16.35 -13.88
C GLN A 466 6.34 17.63 -13.22
N LYS A 467 7.63 17.66 -12.90
CA LYS A 467 8.32 18.87 -12.43
C LYS A 467 8.26 19.93 -13.53
N LEU A 468 7.55 21.02 -13.29
CA LEU A 468 7.52 22.15 -14.21
C LEU A 468 8.91 22.81 -14.25
N SER A 469 9.69 22.52 -15.29
CA SER A 469 10.88 23.31 -15.60
C SER A 469 10.44 24.73 -15.99
N ALA A 470 11.04 25.75 -15.40
CA ALA A 470 10.72 27.18 -15.61
C ALA A 470 10.85 27.70 -17.07
N ARG A 471 11.04 26.82 -18.06
CA ARG A 471 11.21 27.17 -19.47
C ARG A 471 9.91 27.44 -20.24
N HIS A 472 8.74 27.02 -19.72
CA HIS A 472 7.45 27.26 -20.40
C HIS A 472 6.63 28.46 -19.87
N MET A 473 7.11 29.17 -18.85
CA MET A 473 6.42 30.36 -18.31
C MET A 473 6.69 31.65 -19.10
N SER A 474 7.54 31.62 -20.14
CA SER A 474 7.90 32.82 -20.92
C SER A 474 7.12 33.01 -22.23
N GLU A 475 6.25 32.08 -22.65
CA GLU A 475 5.51 32.22 -23.92
C GLU A 475 4.00 32.46 -23.78
N GLN A 476 3.44 32.47 -22.56
CA GLN A 476 2.01 32.75 -22.35
C GLN A 476 1.72 34.01 -21.51
N ALA A 477 2.74 34.81 -21.21
CA ALA A 477 2.59 36.10 -20.53
C ALA A 477 3.09 37.26 -21.40
N ALA A 478 2.51 37.42 -22.59
CA ALA A 478 2.58 38.68 -23.34
C ALA A 478 1.14 39.17 -23.61
N PRO A 479 0.77 40.38 -23.14
CA PRO A 479 -0.55 40.94 -23.43
C PRO A 479 -0.66 41.31 -24.91
N PRO A 480 -1.88 41.31 -25.50
CA PRO A 480 -2.06 41.72 -26.89
C PRO A 480 -1.86 43.23 -27.01
N THR A 481 -0.73 43.66 -27.57
CA THR A 481 -0.55 45.04 -28.00
C THR A 481 -1.45 45.33 -29.19
N ALA A 482 -2.46 46.17 -28.95
CA ALA A 482 -3.22 46.85 -29.99
C ALA A 482 -2.36 47.97 -30.63
N ASN A 483 -2.33 48.00 -31.96
CA ASN A 483 -2.10 49.12 -32.89
C ASN A 483 -1.79 48.45 -34.24
N GLY A 484 -2.50 48.63 -35.35
CA GLY A 484 -3.05 49.84 -35.93
C GLY A 484 -3.04 49.58 -37.45
N TYR A 485 -4.20 49.67 -38.06
CA TYR A 485 -4.50 49.29 -39.45
C TYR A 485 -3.81 50.24 -40.45
N MET A 486 -3.08 49.72 -41.45
CA MET A 486 -2.82 50.42 -42.72
C MET A 486 -2.74 49.41 -43.87
N LYS A 487 -3.75 49.48 -44.75
CA LYS A 487 -3.85 48.80 -46.05
C LYS A 487 -2.61 49.06 -46.91
N ARG A 488 -2.08 48.04 -47.58
CA ARG A 488 -1.31 48.21 -48.83
C ARG A 488 -2.04 47.50 -49.97
N LYS A 489 -2.29 48.29 -51.01
CA LYS A 489 -2.91 47.95 -52.29
C LYS A 489 -2.02 46.99 -53.09
N GLU A 490 -2.67 46.10 -53.81
CA GLU A 490 -2.16 45.44 -55.01
C GLU A 490 -1.90 46.49 -56.10
N GLU A 491 -0.74 46.42 -56.75
CA GLU A 491 -0.51 47.04 -58.06
C GLU A 491 0.17 46.04 -58.98
N GLU A 492 -0.57 45.71 -60.04
CA GLU A 492 -0.16 44.97 -61.22
C GLU A 492 0.91 45.76 -62.00
N THR A 493 1.97 45.10 -62.44
CA THR A 493 2.90 45.66 -63.43
C THR A 493 2.91 44.81 -64.70
N ASN A 494 2.11 45.25 -65.67
CA ASN A 494 2.26 44.95 -67.09
C ASN A 494 3.39 45.81 -67.66
N PHE A 495 4.46 45.21 -68.19
CA PHE A 495 5.44 45.92 -69.03
C PHE A 495 5.43 45.34 -70.45
N GLN A 496 4.84 46.12 -71.35
CA GLN A 496 4.91 45.93 -72.79
C GLN A 496 6.26 46.42 -73.32
N CYS A 497 6.88 45.55 -74.13
CA CYS A 497 8.04 45.83 -74.95
C CYS A 497 7.65 46.75 -76.12
N ASN A 498 8.43 47.81 -76.38
CA ASN A 498 8.43 48.44 -77.70
C ASN A 498 9.82 48.92 -78.12
N LYS A 499 10.21 48.40 -79.29
CA LYS A 499 11.44 48.63 -80.04
C LYS A 499 11.60 50.09 -80.46
N ARG A 500 12.85 50.56 -80.51
CA ARG A 500 13.29 51.59 -81.47
C ARG A 500 14.51 51.07 -82.23
N LEU A 501 14.41 51.08 -83.55
CA LEU A 501 15.49 50.85 -84.51
C LEU A 501 15.99 52.21 -85.02
N ARG A 502 17.31 52.41 -85.03
CA ARG A 502 18.11 52.91 -86.18
C ARG A 502 19.56 53.12 -85.73
N SER A 503 20.43 52.21 -86.16
CA SER A 503 21.60 52.42 -87.03
C SER A 503 22.38 51.12 -87.16
#